data_AF-A0A4Y9XPE1-F1
#
_entry.id   AF-A0A4Y9XPE1-F1
#
_cell.length_a   1.000
_cell.length_b   1.000
_cell.length_c   1.000
_cell.angle_alpha   90.00
_cell.angle_beta   90.00
_cell.angle_gamma   90.00
#
_symmetry.space_group_name_H-M   'P 1'
#
loop_
_entity.id
_entity.type
_entity.pdbx_description
1 polymer ?
#
loop_
_entity_poly.entity_id
_entity_poly.type
_entity_poly.pdbx_seq_one_letter_code
_entity_poly.pdbx_strand_id
1 'polypeptide(L)'
;MPPILSYVIVSDYGSQYTPFPLVDLLRCLVSCKGLQHVEFANLHLDCSYNGPPLVQHGITWDAEVVDFLGMRGDVIAHYNRLLGYPYVEAVSYTRCSMEVPCMLGNSYYTRLTEIATSRALFSFLAAGRGPFSCRDVTLTNCDGLRPEVLHMLGLTTDGVWLCPYIKSLTIVGCKQFHSPALRFLLEGRRRVHEATGFPEDIDPQYVVGSIEDLDVKDCCELTPEDKAWLDANVSNVRWDDWSGGYSSRRSR
;
A
#
# COMPACT_ATOMS: atom_id res chain seq x y z
N MET A 1 8.04 19.24 -22.78
CA MET A 1 9.09 18.79 -21.85
C MET A 1 10.17 18.04 -22.62
N PRO A 2 11.41 17.93 -22.11
CA PRO A 2 12.46 17.18 -22.78
C PRO A 2 12.00 15.72 -23.06
N PRO A 3 12.32 15.16 -24.23
CA PRO A 3 11.78 13.86 -24.67
C PRO A 3 12.29 12.65 -23.86
N ILE A 4 13.26 12.84 -22.96
CA ILE A 4 13.91 11.80 -22.15
C ILE A 4 13.83 12.17 -20.67
N LEU A 5 12.67 12.64 -20.22
CA LEU A 5 12.44 12.91 -18.81
C LEU A 5 12.01 11.62 -18.12
N SER A 6 12.93 10.98 -17.40
CA SER A 6 12.68 9.73 -16.67
C SER A 6 12.30 9.94 -15.21
N TYR A 7 12.66 11.07 -14.64
CA TYR A 7 12.51 11.35 -13.22
C TYR A 7 12.03 12.79 -13.03
N VAL A 8 10.97 12.96 -12.24
CA VAL A 8 10.43 14.27 -11.87
C VAL A 8 10.18 14.32 -10.38
N ILE A 9 10.74 15.32 -9.71
CA ILE A 9 10.33 15.74 -8.37
C ILE A 9 9.67 17.11 -8.48
N VAL A 10 8.51 17.26 -7.86
CA VAL A 10 7.92 18.56 -7.58
C VAL A 10 7.74 18.65 -6.07
N SER A 11 8.45 19.58 -5.43
CA SER A 11 8.44 19.71 -3.97
C SER A 11 8.18 21.14 -3.48
N ASP A 12 7.71 21.23 -2.24
CA ASP A 12 7.73 22.42 -1.38
C ASP A 12 6.99 23.65 -1.95
N TYR A 13 5.97 23.38 -2.74
CA TYR A 13 4.98 24.39 -3.16
C TYR A 13 3.89 24.52 -2.09
N GLY A 14 4.24 25.17 -0.98
CA GLY A 14 3.39 25.30 0.20
C GLY A 14 2.26 26.32 0.06
N SER A 15 1.46 26.45 1.13
CA SER A 15 0.27 27.32 1.20
C SER A 15 0.55 28.82 1.08
N GLN A 16 1.80 29.24 1.16
CA GLN A 16 2.22 30.62 0.92
C GLN A 16 2.11 31.05 -0.55
N TYR A 17 1.96 30.10 -1.48
CA TYR A 17 1.83 30.35 -2.90
C TYR A 17 0.39 30.10 -3.38
N THR A 18 -0.01 30.78 -4.46
CA THR A 18 -1.29 30.53 -5.12
C THR A 18 -1.31 29.09 -5.67
N PRO A 19 -2.24 28.22 -5.25
CA PRO A 19 -2.29 26.85 -5.73
C PRO A 19 -2.38 26.82 -7.26
N PHE A 20 -1.49 26.07 -7.92
CA PHE A 20 -1.61 25.85 -9.37
C PHE A 20 -2.44 24.58 -9.65
N PRO A 21 -3.12 24.48 -10.80
CA PRO A 21 -4.01 23.36 -11.09
C PRO A 21 -3.25 22.04 -11.23
N LEU A 22 -3.65 21.03 -10.44
CA LEU A 22 -3.13 19.66 -10.56
C LEU A 22 -3.38 19.10 -11.98
N VAL A 23 -4.51 19.46 -12.59
CA VAL A 23 -4.84 19.03 -13.96
C VAL A 23 -3.81 19.50 -14.98
N ASP A 24 -3.26 20.70 -14.83
CA ASP A 24 -2.28 21.25 -15.78
C ASP A 24 -0.91 20.62 -15.57
N LEU A 25 -0.54 20.36 -14.32
CA LEU A 25 0.65 19.59 -13.98
C LEU A 25 0.62 18.21 -14.64
N LEU A 26 -0.49 17.48 -14.45
CA LEU A 26 -0.63 16.14 -15.01
C LEU A 26 -0.70 16.14 -16.53
N ARG A 27 -1.34 17.13 -17.17
CA ARG A 27 -1.29 17.30 -18.63
C ARG A 27 0.14 17.42 -19.15
N CYS A 28 1.00 18.09 -18.40
CA CYS A 28 2.42 18.18 -18.73
C CYS A 28 3.11 16.82 -18.59
N LEU A 29 2.89 16.13 -17.48
CA LEU A 29 3.55 14.85 -17.17
C LEU A 29 3.12 13.71 -18.09
N VAL A 30 1.83 13.58 -18.44
CA VAL A 30 1.35 12.55 -19.37
C VAL A 30 1.95 12.68 -20.78
N SER A 31 2.49 13.85 -21.13
CA SER A 31 3.20 14.04 -22.41
C SER A 31 4.62 13.45 -22.41
N CYS A 32 5.13 13.00 -21.26
CA CYS A 32 6.48 12.47 -21.08
C CYS A 32 6.50 10.94 -21.14
N LYS A 33 6.60 10.39 -22.36
CA LYS A 33 6.56 8.92 -22.62
C LYS A 33 7.72 8.08 -22.06
N GLY A 34 8.67 8.70 -21.37
CA GLY A 34 9.82 8.03 -20.77
C GLY A 34 9.86 8.17 -19.26
N LEU A 35 8.79 8.70 -18.66
CA LEU A 35 8.72 8.98 -17.23
C LEU A 35 8.62 7.68 -16.45
N GLN A 36 9.62 7.39 -15.62
CA GLN A 36 9.68 6.18 -14.81
C GLN A 36 9.33 6.45 -13.35
N HIS A 37 9.66 7.64 -12.86
CA HIS A 37 9.47 8.00 -11.46
C HIS A 37 8.90 9.41 -11.34
N VAL A 38 7.89 9.55 -10.48
CA VAL A 38 7.29 10.83 -10.12
C VAL A 38 7.21 10.96 -8.61
N GLU A 39 7.77 12.04 -8.07
CA GLU A 39 7.67 12.40 -6.66
C GLU A 39 6.91 13.73 -6.49
N PHE A 40 5.92 13.72 -5.60
CA PHE A 40 5.20 14.91 -5.17
C PHE A 40 5.35 15.12 -3.66
N ALA A 41 5.97 16.22 -3.28
CA ALA A 41 6.31 16.49 -1.88
C ALA A 41 5.75 17.85 -1.40
N ASN A 42 4.97 17.82 -0.31
CA ASN A 42 4.47 19.02 0.39
C ASN A 42 3.78 20.04 -0.54
N LEU A 43 2.99 19.57 -1.52
CA LEU A 43 2.37 20.43 -2.52
C LEU A 43 0.96 20.86 -2.11
N HIS A 44 0.69 22.15 -2.26
CA HIS A 44 -0.65 22.73 -2.20
C HIS A 44 -1.16 22.99 -3.62
N LEU A 45 -1.96 22.07 -4.14
CA LEU A 45 -2.45 22.08 -5.53
C LEU A 45 -3.94 22.41 -5.59
N ASP A 46 -4.36 23.05 -6.69
CA ASP A 46 -5.77 23.24 -6.98
C ASP A 46 -6.39 21.96 -7.58
N CYS A 47 -7.38 21.41 -6.88
CA CYS A 47 -8.15 20.23 -7.26
C CYS A 47 -9.59 20.56 -7.71
N SER A 48 -9.85 21.81 -8.13
CA SER A 48 -11.17 22.29 -8.57
C SER A 48 -11.66 21.67 -9.89
N TYR A 49 -10.74 21.14 -10.71
CA TYR A 49 -11.08 20.57 -12.01
C TYR A 49 -11.89 19.28 -11.88
N ASN A 50 -13.16 19.31 -12.26
CA ASN A 50 -14.06 18.14 -12.19
C ASN A 50 -14.37 17.51 -13.56
N GLY A 51 -13.59 17.86 -14.60
CA GLY A 51 -13.72 17.29 -15.93
C GLY A 51 -13.25 15.83 -16.02
N PRO A 52 -13.30 15.24 -17.23
CA PRO A 52 -12.98 13.83 -17.42
C PRO A 52 -11.48 13.53 -17.19
N PRO A 53 -11.09 12.25 -17.03
CA PRO A 53 -9.68 11.86 -16.92
C PRO A 53 -8.85 12.33 -18.11
N LEU A 54 -7.57 12.62 -17.87
CA LEU A 54 -6.59 13.04 -18.88
C LEU A 54 -6.09 11.87 -19.73
N VAL A 55 -5.99 10.70 -19.11
CA VAL A 55 -5.56 9.45 -19.75
C VAL A 55 -6.81 8.80 -20.34
N GLN A 56 -7.00 8.96 -21.64
CA GLN A 56 -8.08 8.35 -22.42
C GLN A 56 -7.50 7.71 -23.68
N HIS A 57 -8.09 6.59 -24.10
CA HIS A 57 -7.89 5.89 -25.37
C HIS A 57 -6.50 6.07 -26.03
N GLY A 58 -5.54 5.21 -25.67
CA GLY A 58 -4.22 5.12 -26.32
C GLY A 58 -3.11 5.96 -25.70
N ILE A 59 -3.42 6.78 -24.69
CA ILE A 59 -2.43 7.40 -23.80
C ILE A 59 -2.34 6.52 -22.54
N THR A 60 -1.13 6.18 -22.12
CA THR A 60 -0.85 5.44 -20.88
C THR A 60 -0.13 6.35 -19.89
N TRP A 61 -0.35 6.10 -18.60
CA TRP A 61 0.49 6.68 -17.57
C TRP A 61 1.70 5.77 -17.40
N ASP A 62 2.88 6.27 -17.79
CA ASP A 62 4.07 5.42 -17.95
C ASP A 62 4.95 5.34 -16.68
N ALA A 63 4.64 6.11 -15.63
CA ALA A 63 5.45 6.08 -14.42
C ALA A 63 5.32 4.74 -13.70
N GLU A 64 6.45 4.06 -13.55
CA GLU A 64 6.58 2.81 -12.82
C GLU A 64 6.51 3.03 -11.31
N VAL A 65 7.06 4.15 -10.83
CA VAL A 65 7.15 4.50 -9.41
C VAL A 65 6.52 5.86 -9.14
N VAL A 66 5.68 5.94 -8.12
CA VAL A 66 5.07 7.21 -7.68
C VAL A 66 5.23 7.38 -6.17
N ASP A 67 5.88 8.46 -5.76
CA ASP A 67 6.13 8.79 -4.36
C ASP A 67 5.34 10.04 -3.95
N PHE A 68 4.58 9.93 -2.87
CA PHE A 68 3.87 11.05 -2.23
C PHE A 68 4.47 11.30 -0.86
N LEU A 69 4.90 12.53 -0.61
CA LEU A 69 5.51 12.96 0.65
C LEU A 69 4.73 14.14 1.26
N GLY A 70 4.18 13.97 2.46
CA GLY A 70 3.46 15.04 3.15
C GLY A 70 2.20 15.52 2.41
N MET A 71 1.66 14.70 1.51
CA MET A 71 0.51 15.04 0.68
C MET A 71 -0.82 14.72 1.39
N ARG A 72 -1.84 15.54 1.13
CA ARG A 72 -3.21 15.24 1.59
C ARG A 72 -3.88 14.21 0.69
N GLY A 73 -4.66 13.33 1.31
CA GLY A 73 -5.34 12.22 0.65
C GLY A 73 -6.33 12.63 -0.42
N ASP A 74 -6.97 13.80 -0.30
CA ASP A 74 -7.86 14.33 -1.33
C ASP A 74 -7.11 14.77 -2.60
N VAL A 75 -5.90 15.33 -2.45
CA VAL A 75 -5.02 15.65 -3.59
C VAL A 75 -4.55 14.36 -4.27
N ILE A 76 -4.14 13.36 -3.49
CA ILE A 76 -3.73 12.03 -4.00
C ILE A 76 -4.90 11.34 -4.71
N ALA A 77 -6.12 11.41 -4.15
CA ALA A 77 -7.31 10.86 -4.79
C ALA A 77 -7.64 11.58 -6.10
N HIS A 78 -7.52 12.91 -6.12
CA HIS A 78 -7.75 13.69 -7.33
C HIS A 78 -6.71 13.39 -8.43
N TYR A 79 -5.46 13.16 -8.05
CA TYR A 79 -4.40 12.68 -8.95
C TYR A 79 -4.80 11.35 -9.61
N ASN A 80 -5.19 10.36 -8.80
CA ASN A 80 -5.58 9.04 -9.31
C ASN A 80 -6.81 9.14 -10.22
N ARG A 81 -7.83 9.90 -9.83
CA ARG A 81 -9.01 10.16 -10.64
C ARG A 81 -8.66 10.77 -12.01
N LEU A 82 -7.80 11.77 -12.03
CA LEU A 82 -7.37 12.45 -13.27
C LEU A 82 -6.62 11.52 -14.21
N LEU A 83 -5.89 10.54 -13.69
CA LEU A 83 -5.18 9.55 -14.49
C LEU A 83 -6.00 8.29 -14.79
N GLY A 84 -7.27 8.24 -14.37
CA GLY A 84 -8.13 7.08 -14.60
C GLY A 84 -7.77 5.87 -13.75
N TYR A 85 -7.26 6.09 -12.53
CA TYR A 85 -6.83 5.06 -11.57
C TYR A 85 -5.75 4.13 -12.14
N PRO A 86 -4.56 4.68 -12.45
CA PRO A 86 -3.50 3.94 -13.12
C PRO A 86 -3.04 2.75 -12.27
N TYR A 87 -2.49 1.75 -12.94
CA TYR A 87 -1.62 0.77 -12.31
C TYR A 87 -0.18 1.30 -12.36
N VAL A 88 0.54 1.22 -11.24
CA VAL A 88 1.97 1.53 -11.15
C VAL A 88 2.70 0.35 -10.50
N GLU A 89 3.98 0.15 -10.76
CA GLU A 89 4.71 -0.94 -10.14
C GLU A 89 4.84 -0.71 -8.63
N ALA A 90 5.26 0.49 -8.24
CA ALA A 90 5.41 0.87 -6.84
C ALA A 90 4.79 2.23 -6.52
N VAL A 91 4.15 2.31 -5.35
CA VAL A 91 3.68 3.58 -4.77
C VAL A 91 4.12 3.72 -3.33
N SER A 92 4.61 4.92 -2.96
CA SER A 92 4.93 5.24 -1.57
C SER A 92 4.11 6.41 -1.05
N TYR A 93 3.67 6.29 0.20
CA TYR A 93 3.01 7.36 0.96
C TYR A 93 3.80 7.60 2.23
N THR A 94 4.50 8.74 2.30
CA THR A 94 5.35 9.10 3.43
C THR A 94 4.78 10.32 4.12
N ARG A 95 4.46 10.21 5.42
CA ARG A 95 3.84 11.30 6.21
C ARG A 95 2.56 11.89 5.58
N CYS A 96 1.89 11.14 4.71
CA CYS A 96 0.64 11.55 4.08
C CYS A 96 -0.54 11.42 5.04
N SER A 97 -1.59 12.20 4.81
CA SER A 97 -2.84 12.15 5.60
C SER A 97 -4.01 11.68 4.74
N MET A 98 -4.93 10.92 5.32
CA MET A 98 -6.19 10.53 4.65
C MET A 98 -7.25 10.22 5.70
N GLU A 99 -8.21 11.13 5.89
CA GLU A 99 -9.24 10.94 6.93
C GLU A 99 -10.35 9.96 6.53
N VAL A 100 -10.61 9.85 5.22
CA VAL A 100 -11.65 9.00 4.66
C VAL A 100 -11.04 8.16 3.54
N PRO A 101 -11.29 6.84 3.49
CA PRO A 101 -10.85 6.00 2.39
C PRO A 101 -11.32 6.59 1.06
N CYS A 102 -10.37 6.86 0.18
CA CYS A 102 -10.62 7.35 -1.17
C CYS A 102 -10.20 6.27 -2.17
N MET A 103 -10.80 6.25 -3.35
CA MET A 103 -10.36 5.34 -4.40
C MET A 103 -9.00 5.79 -4.93
N LEU A 104 -8.02 4.88 -4.90
CA LEU A 104 -6.68 5.09 -5.43
C LEU A 104 -6.41 4.11 -6.59
N GLY A 105 -5.33 4.37 -7.34
CA GLY A 105 -4.80 3.44 -8.33
C GLY A 105 -4.26 2.16 -7.70
N ASN A 106 -3.98 1.17 -8.54
CA ASN A 106 -3.43 -0.11 -8.09
C ASN A 106 -1.90 -0.07 -8.14
N SER A 107 -1.27 -0.90 -7.30
CA SER A 107 0.17 -1.14 -7.39
C SER A 107 0.53 -2.55 -6.98
N TYR A 108 1.69 -3.03 -7.43
CA TYR A 108 2.28 -4.26 -6.91
C TYR A 108 2.83 -4.04 -5.51
N TYR A 109 3.69 -3.01 -5.38
CA TYR A 109 4.36 -2.61 -4.14
C TYR A 109 3.72 -1.36 -3.55
N THR A 110 3.16 -1.47 -2.34
CA THR A 110 2.69 -0.32 -1.57
C THR A 110 3.58 -0.09 -0.35
N ARG A 111 4.11 1.13 -0.22
CA ARG A 111 4.93 1.55 0.92
C ARG A 111 4.22 2.64 1.70
N LEU A 112 4.08 2.45 3.00
CA LEU A 112 3.47 3.39 3.92
C LEU A 112 4.50 3.72 5.01
N THR A 113 4.94 4.96 5.06
CA THR A 113 6.04 5.40 5.92
C THR A 113 5.59 6.56 6.80
N GLU A 114 5.86 6.47 8.11
CA GLU A 114 5.57 7.54 9.09
C GLU A 114 4.09 7.98 9.06
N ILE A 115 3.17 7.03 8.86
CA ILE A 115 1.73 7.31 8.90
C ILE A 115 1.28 7.37 10.37
N ALA A 116 0.95 8.58 10.82
CA ALA A 116 0.79 8.90 12.24
C ALA A 116 -0.47 8.31 12.91
N THR A 117 -1.59 8.18 12.18
CA THR A 117 -2.87 7.79 12.77
C THR A 117 -3.39 6.48 12.20
N SER A 118 -4.05 5.68 13.04
CA SER A 118 -4.69 4.42 12.60
C SER A 118 -5.75 4.65 11.53
N ARG A 119 -6.45 5.79 11.59
CA ARG A 119 -7.43 6.18 10.58
C ARG A 119 -6.78 6.45 9.22
N ALA A 120 -5.66 7.18 9.19
CA ALA A 120 -4.94 7.43 7.94
C ALA A 120 -4.39 6.13 7.36
N LEU A 121 -3.75 5.31 8.19
CA LEU A 121 -3.21 4.03 7.76
C LEU A 121 -4.30 3.11 7.21
N PHE A 122 -5.41 2.97 7.94
CA PHE A 122 -6.59 2.23 7.48
C PHE A 122 -7.11 2.76 6.15
N SER A 123 -7.19 4.09 5.98
CA SER A 123 -7.75 4.69 4.77
C SER A 123 -6.90 4.39 3.54
N PHE A 124 -5.57 4.39 3.66
CA PHE A 124 -4.68 3.98 2.56
C PHE A 124 -4.79 2.49 2.25
N LEU A 125 -4.91 1.63 3.26
CA LEU A 125 -5.09 0.18 3.05
C LEU A 125 -6.46 -0.15 2.44
N ALA A 126 -7.50 0.60 2.80
CA ALA A 126 -8.86 0.43 2.27
C ALA A 126 -9.08 1.08 0.89
N ALA A 127 -8.10 1.82 0.38
CA ALA A 127 -8.20 2.58 -0.85
C ALA A 127 -8.08 1.74 -2.13
N GLY A 128 -7.42 0.58 -2.06
CA GLY A 128 -7.27 -0.33 -3.18
C GLY A 128 -8.57 -1.07 -3.47
N ARG A 129 -9.22 -0.77 -4.60
CA ARG A 129 -10.45 -1.42 -5.06
C ARG A 129 -10.34 -1.91 -6.50
N GLY A 130 -9.33 -2.71 -6.78
CA GLY A 130 -9.10 -3.31 -8.10
C GLY A 130 -8.66 -4.77 -8.02
N PRO A 131 -8.78 -5.52 -9.13
CA PRO A 131 -8.46 -6.96 -9.20
C PRO A 131 -6.96 -7.27 -9.09
N PHE A 132 -6.10 -6.24 -9.16
CA PHE A 132 -4.64 -6.37 -9.09
C PHE A 132 -4.06 -5.59 -7.90
N SER A 133 -4.81 -5.49 -6.80
CA SER A 133 -4.46 -4.57 -5.72
C SER A 133 -3.47 -5.18 -4.72
N CYS A 134 -2.20 -4.72 -4.79
CA CYS A 134 -1.20 -4.78 -3.73
C CYS A 134 -0.84 -6.18 -3.22
N ARG A 135 0.22 -6.77 -3.81
CA ARG A 135 0.80 -8.03 -3.36
C ARG A 135 1.80 -7.84 -2.22
N ASP A 136 2.52 -6.73 -2.23
CA ASP A 136 3.62 -6.45 -1.31
C ASP A 136 3.37 -5.15 -0.55
N VAL A 137 3.17 -5.27 0.77
CA VAL A 137 2.96 -4.12 1.66
C VAL A 137 4.17 -3.93 2.55
N THR A 138 4.73 -2.72 2.56
CA THR A 138 5.76 -2.30 3.50
C THR A 138 5.23 -1.18 4.39
N LEU A 139 5.29 -1.38 5.70
CA LEU A 139 4.94 -0.40 6.73
C LEU A 139 6.22 -0.01 7.48
N THR A 140 6.58 1.28 7.50
CA THR A 140 7.80 1.75 8.15
C THR A 140 7.51 2.90 9.12
N ASN A 141 7.86 2.75 10.39
CA ASN A 141 7.68 3.77 11.44
C ASN A 141 6.24 4.32 11.51
N CYS A 142 5.24 3.48 11.27
CA CYS A 142 3.83 3.88 11.28
C CYS A 142 3.24 3.76 12.68
N ASP A 143 3.14 4.88 13.41
CA ASP A 143 2.42 4.95 14.70
C ASP A 143 0.92 4.62 14.58
N GLY A 144 0.38 4.73 13.36
CA GLY A 144 -0.97 4.30 13.05
C GLY A 144 -1.16 2.79 13.09
N LEU A 145 -0.10 1.98 13.02
CA LEU A 145 -0.19 0.52 13.04
C LEU A 145 -0.44 0.01 14.46
N ARG A 146 -1.73 -0.08 14.80
CA ARG A 146 -2.24 -0.54 16.09
C ARG A 146 -3.00 -1.87 15.94
N PRO A 147 -3.27 -2.61 17.04
CA PRO A 147 -3.99 -3.88 16.98
C PRO A 147 -5.30 -3.81 16.20
N GLU A 148 -6.03 -2.69 16.29
CA GLU A 148 -7.30 -2.51 15.59
C GLU A 148 -7.12 -2.53 14.06
N VAL A 149 -6.04 -1.93 13.54
CA VAL A 149 -5.75 -1.96 12.10
C VAL A 149 -5.42 -3.38 11.64
N LEU A 150 -4.63 -4.13 12.43
CA LEU A 150 -4.30 -5.52 12.14
C LEU A 150 -5.55 -6.42 12.16
N HIS A 151 -6.44 -6.22 13.14
CA HIS A 151 -7.70 -6.96 13.21
C HIS A 151 -8.59 -6.70 12.00
N MET A 152 -8.68 -5.45 11.54
CA MET A 152 -9.46 -5.08 10.34
C MET A 152 -8.89 -5.71 9.06
N LEU A 153 -7.57 -5.90 8.97
CA LEU A 153 -6.94 -6.61 7.85
C LEU A 153 -7.13 -8.14 7.92
N GLY A 154 -7.40 -8.67 9.11
CA GLY A 154 -7.59 -10.09 9.42
C GLY A 154 -9.02 -10.57 9.34
N LEU A 155 -9.98 -9.66 9.19
CA LEU A 155 -11.41 -9.94 9.13
C LEU A 155 -12.02 -9.34 7.87
N THR A 156 -13.15 -9.90 7.47
CA THR A 156 -14.02 -9.26 6.48
C THR A 156 -14.84 -8.17 7.14
N THR A 157 -14.96 -7.01 6.47
CA THR A 157 -15.85 -5.91 6.86
C THR A 157 -16.94 -5.80 5.79
N ASP A 158 -18.20 -6.00 6.17
CA ASP A 158 -19.34 -6.00 5.24
C ASP A 158 -19.17 -6.94 4.03
N GLY A 159 -18.51 -8.09 4.24
CA GLY A 159 -18.23 -9.07 3.18
C GLY A 159 -17.05 -8.71 2.27
N VAL A 160 -16.35 -7.60 2.55
CA VAL A 160 -15.18 -7.15 1.79
C VAL A 160 -13.90 -7.36 2.59
N TRP A 161 -12.87 -7.92 1.96
CA TRP A 161 -11.53 -8.02 2.52
C TRP A 161 -10.70 -6.80 2.15
N LEU A 162 -9.95 -6.28 3.12
CA LEU A 162 -8.98 -5.22 2.88
C LEU A 162 -7.69 -5.83 2.34
N CYS A 163 -7.20 -5.26 1.25
CA CYS A 163 -6.03 -5.73 0.51
C CYS A 163 -6.04 -7.27 0.33
N PRO A 164 -7.03 -7.85 -0.36
CA PRO A 164 -7.21 -9.30 -0.38
C PRO A 164 -6.02 -10.06 -0.98
N TYR A 165 -5.23 -9.41 -1.82
CA TYR A 165 -4.10 -9.98 -2.56
C TYR A 165 -2.73 -9.89 -1.89
N ILE A 166 -2.63 -9.38 -0.65
CA ILE A 166 -1.34 -9.33 0.06
C ILE A 166 -0.77 -10.75 0.21
N LYS A 167 0.42 -10.96 -0.36
CA LYS A 167 1.24 -12.16 -0.16
C LYS A 167 2.47 -11.89 0.71
N SER A 168 3.02 -10.67 0.65
CA SER A 168 4.20 -10.25 1.39
C SER A 168 3.91 -9.05 2.28
N LEU A 169 4.30 -9.13 3.56
CA LEU A 169 4.15 -8.07 4.53
C LEU A 169 5.48 -7.80 5.23
N THR A 170 5.97 -6.57 5.08
CA THR A 170 7.16 -6.07 5.78
C THR A 170 6.75 -4.97 6.76
N ILE A 171 7.16 -5.08 8.02
CA ILE A 171 6.87 -4.12 9.09
C ILE A 171 8.18 -3.73 9.78
N VAL A 172 8.55 -2.45 9.72
CA VAL A 172 9.82 -1.94 10.27
C VAL A 172 9.56 -0.79 11.22
N GLY A 173 10.07 -0.84 12.44
CA GLY A 173 10.02 0.30 13.38
C GLY A 173 8.63 0.66 13.91
N CYS A 174 7.59 -0.13 13.62
CA CYS A 174 6.23 0.13 14.09
C CYS A 174 6.05 -0.41 15.51
N LYS A 175 5.96 0.47 16.51
CA LYS A 175 5.98 0.10 17.94
C LYS A 175 4.61 -0.06 18.60
N GLN A 176 3.53 0.26 17.88
CA GLN A 176 2.20 0.43 18.49
C GLN A 176 1.32 -0.84 18.43
N PHE A 177 1.90 -2.02 18.16
CA PHE A 177 1.22 -3.32 18.18
C PHE A 177 2.06 -4.38 18.90
N HIS A 178 1.48 -5.57 19.13
CA HIS A 178 2.15 -6.71 19.76
C HIS A 178 1.98 -7.96 18.89
N SER A 179 2.85 -8.96 19.04
CA SER A 179 2.83 -10.16 18.19
C SER A 179 1.49 -10.93 18.14
N PRO A 180 0.67 -11.01 19.20
CA PRO A 180 -0.64 -11.69 19.10
C PRO A 180 -1.61 -11.00 18.14
N ALA A 181 -1.57 -9.68 18.04
CA ALA A 181 -2.42 -8.93 17.10
C ALA A 181 -2.01 -9.17 15.64
N LEU A 182 -0.70 -9.33 15.39
CA LEU A 182 -0.19 -9.71 14.08
C LEU A 182 -0.52 -11.17 13.76
N ARG A 183 -0.42 -12.08 14.73
CA ARG A 183 -0.88 -13.46 14.57
C ARG A 183 -2.37 -13.52 14.21
N PHE A 184 -3.22 -12.73 14.87
CA PHE A 184 -4.65 -12.67 14.57
C PHE A 184 -4.93 -12.33 13.10
N LEU A 185 -4.22 -11.35 12.54
CA LEU A 185 -4.27 -11.02 11.12
C LEU A 185 -3.97 -12.25 10.24
N LEU A 186 -2.84 -12.92 10.51
CA LEU A 186 -2.35 -14.04 9.71
C LEU A 186 -3.27 -15.25 9.80
N GLU A 187 -3.72 -15.60 11.01
CA GLU A 187 -4.68 -16.67 11.29
C GLU A 187 -6.00 -16.43 10.57
N GLY A 188 -6.56 -15.22 10.66
CA GLY A 188 -7.85 -14.87 10.07
C GLY A 188 -7.86 -15.06 8.56
N ARG A 189 -6.83 -14.55 7.87
CA ARG A 189 -6.67 -14.71 6.42
C ARG A 189 -6.43 -16.15 6.02
N ARG A 190 -5.50 -16.83 6.70
CA ARG A 190 -5.16 -18.24 6.41
C ARG A 190 -6.37 -19.15 6.57
N ARG A 191 -7.17 -18.98 7.63
CA ARG A 191 -8.35 -19.81 7.88
C ARG A 191 -9.35 -19.75 6.71
N VAL A 192 -9.57 -18.56 6.14
CA VAL A 192 -10.49 -18.40 5.02
C VAL A 192 -9.88 -18.95 3.73
N HIS A 193 -8.60 -18.65 3.47
CA HIS A 193 -7.88 -19.16 2.32
C HIS A 193 -7.82 -20.70 2.31
N GLU A 194 -7.61 -21.32 3.47
CA GLU A 194 -7.64 -22.78 3.66
C GLU A 194 -9.05 -23.36 3.44
N ALA A 195 -10.08 -22.71 3.99
CA ALA A 195 -11.46 -23.15 3.83
C ALA A 195 -11.96 -23.12 2.37
N THR A 196 -11.36 -22.28 1.53
CA THR A 196 -11.62 -22.24 0.08
C THR A 196 -10.66 -23.11 -0.74
N GLY A 197 -9.74 -23.83 -0.09
CA GLY A 197 -8.83 -24.78 -0.74
C GLY A 197 -7.52 -24.19 -1.28
N PHE A 198 -7.07 -23.06 -0.73
CA PHE A 198 -5.87 -22.33 -1.15
C PHE A 198 -5.86 -21.94 -2.64
N PRO A 199 -6.91 -21.27 -3.17
CA PRO A 199 -6.90 -20.79 -4.55
C PRO A 199 -5.83 -19.73 -4.81
N GLU A 200 -5.28 -19.72 -6.01
CA GLU A 200 -4.44 -18.62 -6.49
C GLU A 200 -5.31 -17.44 -6.91
N ASP A 201 -4.72 -16.24 -7.04
CA ASP A 201 -5.46 -15.01 -7.32
C ASP A 201 -6.09 -14.92 -8.71
N ILE A 202 -5.71 -15.82 -9.61
CA ILE A 202 -6.33 -16.02 -10.92
C ILE A 202 -7.59 -16.89 -10.87
N ASP A 203 -7.81 -17.60 -9.76
CA ASP A 203 -8.89 -18.56 -9.65
C ASP A 203 -10.23 -17.87 -9.35
N PRO A 204 -11.36 -18.30 -9.99
CA PRO A 204 -12.67 -17.69 -9.77
C PRO A 204 -13.18 -17.72 -8.32
N GLN A 205 -12.70 -18.69 -7.52
CA GLN A 205 -13.05 -18.86 -6.11
C GLN A 205 -12.14 -18.08 -5.14
N TYR A 206 -11.20 -17.29 -5.64
CA TYR A 206 -10.32 -16.48 -4.82
C TYR A 206 -11.09 -15.40 -4.07
N VAL A 207 -10.87 -15.30 -2.76
CA VAL A 207 -11.51 -14.29 -1.88
C VAL A 207 -10.47 -13.48 -1.11
N VAL A 208 -9.48 -14.17 -0.53
CA VAL A 208 -8.37 -13.58 0.22
C VAL A 208 -7.20 -14.56 0.23
N GLY A 209 -5.98 -14.03 0.12
CA GLY A 209 -4.74 -14.81 0.23
C GLY A 209 -4.19 -14.85 1.66
N SER A 210 -3.56 -15.98 1.98
CA SER A 210 -2.61 -16.07 3.10
C SER A 210 -1.41 -15.17 2.83
N ILE A 211 -0.88 -14.57 3.89
CA ILE A 211 0.44 -13.91 3.83
C ILE A 211 1.49 -15.03 3.93
N GLU A 212 2.34 -15.12 2.92
CA GLU A 212 3.36 -16.16 2.76
C GLU A 212 4.72 -15.71 3.28
N ASP A 213 5.06 -14.44 3.01
CA ASP A 213 6.33 -13.82 3.40
C ASP A 213 6.08 -12.73 4.45
N LEU A 214 6.72 -12.89 5.61
CA LEU A 214 6.63 -11.95 6.72
C LEU A 214 8.03 -11.50 7.14
N ASP A 215 8.27 -10.18 7.13
CA ASP A 215 9.48 -9.57 7.68
C ASP A 215 9.08 -8.53 8.73
N VAL A 216 9.47 -8.75 9.99
CA VAL A 216 9.22 -7.84 11.11
C VAL A 216 10.57 -7.44 11.71
N LYS A 217 10.84 -6.14 11.77
CA LYS A 217 12.10 -5.63 12.27
C LYS A 217 11.90 -4.45 13.20
N ASP A 218 12.55 -4.49 14.35
CA ASP A 218 12.55 -3.43 15.34
C ASP A 218 11.12 -2.96 15.65
N CYS A 219 10.20 -3.88 15.95
CA CYS A 219 8.78 -3.56 16.19
C CYS A 219 8.36 -3.86 17.63
N CYS A 220 8.14 -5.14 17.94
CA CYS A 220 7.71 -5.62 19.24
C CYS A 220 8.32 -7.00 19.54
N GLU A 221 8.26 -7.41 20.81
CA GLU A 221 8.71 -8.73 21.22
C GLU A 221 7.84 -9.83 20.61
N LEU A 222 8.49 -10.89 20.11
CA LEU A 222 7.82 -12.08 19.62
C LEU A 222 7.63 -13.10 20.75
N THR A 223 6.39 -13.36 21.14
CA THR A 223 6.11 -14.35 22.19
C THR A 223 6.46 -15.78 21.72
N PRO A 224 6.80 -16.71 22.63
CA PRO A 224 7.08 -18.10 22.26
C PRO A 224 5.92 -18.83 21.58
N GLU A 225 4.67 -18.53 21.98
CA GLU A 225 3.47 -19.10 21.39
C GLU A 225 3.31 -18.64 19.93
N ASP A 226 3.39 -17.32 19.71
CA ASP A 226 3.26 -16.75 18.37
C ASP A 226 4.41 -17.23 17.47
N LYS A 227 5.64 -17.32 18.00
CA LYS A 227 6.80 -17.87 17.28
C LYS A 227 6.55 -19.29 16.78
N ALA A 228 6.07 -20.17 17.66
CA ALA A 228 5.78 -21.56 17.31
C ALA A 228 4.66 -21.65 16.27
N TRP A 229 3.64 -20.79 16.37
CA TRP A 229 2.56 -20.72 15.40
C TRP A 229 3.07 -20.23 14.03
N LEU A 230 3.83 -19.14 14.00
CA LEU A 230 4.40 -18.57 12.77
C LEU A 230 5.31 -19.57 12.05
N ASP A 231 6.16 -20.29 12.78
CA ASP A 231 7.06 -21.29 12.23
C ASP A 231 6.33 -22.49 11.59
N ALA A 232 5.13 -22.80 12.07
CA ALA A 232 4.29 -23.85 11.51
C ALA A 232 3.37 -23.37 10.37
N ASN A 233 3.00 -22.08 10.35
CA ASN A 233 1.89 -21.59 9.54
C ASN A 233 2.22 -20.47 8.53
N VAL A 234 3.43 -19.94 8.52
CA VAL A 234 3.86 -18.94 7.54
C VAL A 234 5.02 -19.52 6.72
N SER A 235 5.08 -19.23 5.42
CA SER A 235 6.05 -19.85 4.52
C SER A 235 7.46 -19.43 4.90
N ASN A 236 7.71 -18.12 4.90
CA ASN A 236 8.98 -17.50 5.25
C ASN A 236 8.76 -16.41 6.30
N VAL A 237 9.48 -16.48 7.41
CA VAL A 237 9.42 -15.48 8.47
C VAL A 237 10.81 -14.98 8.81
N ARG A 238 10.95 -13.66 8.88
CA ARG A 238 12.07 -12.97 9.53
C ARG A 238 11.49 -12.09 10.63
N TRP A 239 12.01 -12.24 11.84
CA TRP A 239 11.66 -11.40 12.98
C TRP A 239 12.93 -11.04 13.72
N ASP A 240 13.40 -9.80 13.53
CA ASP A 240 14.70 -9.36 14.02
C ASP A 240 15.82 -10.36 13.65
N ASP A 241 16.47 -10.96 14.65
CA ASP A 241 17.55 -11.94 14.47
C ASP A 241 17.05 -13.39 14.26
N TRP A 242 15.74 -13.63 14.36
CA TRP A 242 15.15 -14.95 14.14
C TRP A 242 14.64 -15.12 12.72
N SER A 243 14.89 -16.30 12.13
CA SER A 243 14.28 -16.74 10.87
C SER A 243 13.56 -18.07 11.07
N GLY A 244 12.41 -18.24 10.41
CA GLY A 244 11.62 -19.47 10.46
C GLY A 244 10.60 -19.57 9.34
N GLY A 245 9.57 -20.39 9.57
CA GLY A 245 8.51 -20.69 8.62
C GLY A 245 8.60 -22.12 8.06
N TYR A 246 7.48 -22.64 7.58
CA TYR A 246 7.38 -24.06 7.21
C TYR A 246 8.19 -24.42 5.96
N SER A 247 8.51 -23.44 5.09
CA SER A 247 9.34 -23.67 3.91
C SER A 247 10.81 -23.87 4.31
N SER A 248 11.29 -23.13 5.32
CA SER A 248 12.67 -23.17 5.81
C SER A 248 13.05 -24.53 6.41
N ARG A 249 12.05 -25.29 6.87
CA ARG A 249 12.19 -26.67 7.35
C ARG A 249 12.41 -27.69 6.23
N ARG A 250 11.99 -27.41 5.00
CA ARG A 250 12.18 -28.32 3.84
C ARG A 250 13.59 -28.26 3.24
N SER A 251 14.37 -27.24 3.62
CA SER A 251 15.76 -27.00 3.18
C SER A 251 16.83 -27.51 4.16
N ARG A 252 16.44 -28.22 5.22
CA ARG A 252 17.33 -28.92 6.16
C ARG A 252 17.04 -30.41 6.15
#